data_AF-A0A6T9XUS5-F1
#
_entry.id   AF-A0A6T9XUS5-F1
#
_cell.length_a   1.000
_cell.length_b   1.000
_cell.length_c   1.000
_cell.angle_alpha   90.00
_cell.angle_beta   90.00
_cell.angle_gamma   90.00
#
_symmetry.space_group_name_H-M   'P 1'
#
loop_
_entity.id
_entity.type
_entity.pdbx_description
1 polymer ?
#
loop_
_entity_poly.entity_id
_entity_poly.type
_entity_poly.pdbx_seq_one_letter_code
_entity_poly.pdbx_strand_id
1 'polypeptide(L)'
;MMDRMHKLNSQETAQALNISDCELMHLRERGGIAYEKRGRAFFYSLPVGHSVLAHPLGQSLLNWYKSRHDFSQSNEPIADSSILALEELVSEILLPVNRTLGKPIITYGFTSFPLKKFIQKASSSGTAPTLDQHSSHETNSMGKQICSRGGAACDFFVEGVATSDIVRFITQRLNYDRIYYYGNNRPFHVSIHLTEPLKHLQIMCESVNGRRYPGRKAFGDQAVILAEDL
;
A
#
# COMPACT_ATOMS: atom_id res chain seq x y z
N MET A 1 -15.85 15.91 4.20
CA MET A 1 -15.65 14.77 3.27
C MET A 1 -14.24 14.27 3.50
N MET A 2 -13.96 13.06 3.97
CA MET A 2 -14.78 11.87 4.19
C MET A 2 -14.34 11.23 5.51
N ASP A 3 -15.29 10.94 6.40
CA ASP A 3 -15.11 10.05 7.55
C ASP A 3 -15.13 8.60 7.03
N ARG A 4 -14.15 8.23 6.19
CA ARG A 4 -13.95 6.84 5.77
C ARG A 4 -13.11 6.16 6.84
N MET A 5 -13.71 5.92 8.00
CA MET A 5 -13.12 5.00 8.96
C MET A 5 -13.29 3.57 8.44
N HIS A 6 -12.23 3.03 7.86
CA HIS A 6 -12.17 1.61 7.50
C HIS A 6 -12.37 0.75 8.74
N LYS A 7 -13.35 -0.15 8.67
CA LYS A 7 -13.63 -1.05 9.79
C LYS A 7 -12.78 -2.31 9.68
N LEU A 8 -11.91 -2.50 10.66
CA LEU A 8 -11.01 -3.65 10.75
C LEU A 8 -11.73 -4.83 11.40
N ASN A 9 -11.38 -6.06 11.04
CA ASN A 9 -11.87 -7.22 11.77
C ASN A 9 -11.18 -7.34 13.15
N SER A 10 -11.63 -8.26 14.01
CA SER A 10 -11.06 -8.41 15.36
C SER A 10 -9.54 -8.62 15.35
N GLN A 11 -9.04 -9.51 14.49
CA GLN A 11 -7.62 -9.86 14.45
C GLN A 11 -6.77 -8.64 14.05
N GLU A 12 -7.20 -7.91 13.03
CA GLU A 12 -6.49 -6.73 12.54
C GLU A 12 -6.54 -5.58 13.54
N THR A 13 -7.66 -5.44 14.23
CA THR A 13 -7.83 -4.43 15.29
C THR A 13 -6.90 -4.74 16.45
N ALA A 14 -6.86 -6.00 16.91
CA ALA A 14 -5.97 -6.44 17.97
C ALA A 14 -4.50 -6.19 17.59
N GLN A 15 -4.13 -6.50 16.35
CA GLN A 15 -2.79 -6.26 15.83
C GLN A 15 -2.44 -4.77 15.70
N ALA A 16 -3.37 -3.93 15.21
CA ALA A 16 -3.16 -2.49 15.08
C ALA A 16 -3.10 -1.78 16.45
N LEU A 17 -3.82 -2.28 17.45
CA LEU A 17 -3.77 -1.76 18.82
C LEU A 17 -2.65 -2.39 19.67
N ASN A 18 -1.99 -3.43 19.15
CA ASN A 18 -1.01 -4.23 19.88
C ASN A 18 -1.56 -4.77 21.21
N ILE A 19 -2.77 -5.34 21.17
CA ILE A 19 -3.46 -5.99 22.30
C ILE A 19 -3.87 -7.41 21.91
N SER A 20 -4.19 -8.24 22.89
CA SER A 20 -4.75 -9.58 22.70
C SER A 20 -6.23 -9.55 22.29
N ASP A 21 -6.71 -10.66 21.71
CA ASP A 21 -8.13 -10.83 21.39
C ASP A 21 -9.03 -10.72 22.64
N CYS A 22 -8.53 -11.16 23.80
CA CYS A 22 -9.23 -11.07 25.09
C CYS A 22 -9.35 -9.61 25.56
N GLU A 23 -8.27 -8.83 25.44
CA GLU A 23 -8.29 -7.39 25.76
C GLU A 23 -9.23 -6.64 24.81
N LEU A 24 -9.20 -6.95 23.51
CA LEU A 24 -10.13 -6.37 22.53
C LEU A 24 -11.60 -6.72 22.85
N MET A 25 -11.87 -7.97 23.22
CA MET A 25 -13.20 -8.42 23.65
C MET A 25 -13.70 -7.59 24.83
N HIS A 26 -12.87 -7.43 25.86
CA HIS A 26 -13.23 -6.66 27.04
C HIS A 26 -13.34 -5.16 26.77
N LEU A 27 -12.49 -4.61 25.90
CA LEU A 27 -12.57 -3.22 25.47
C LEU A 27 -13.92 -2.95 24.79
N ARG A 28 -14.36 -3.88 23.94
CA ARG A 28 -15.68 -3.85 23.29
C ARG A 28 -16.83 -3.92 24.30
N GLU A 29 -16.80 -4.86 25.23
CA GLU A 29 -17.87 -5.07 26.23
C GLU A 29 -18.04 -3.89 27.18
N ARG A 30 -16.95 -3.18 27.49
CA ARG A 30 -16.96 -1.98 28.33
C ARG A 30 -17.30 -0.70 27.55
N GLY A 31 -17.57 -0.80 26.25
CA GLY A 31 -17.84 0.36 25.39
C GLY A 31 -16.62 1.24 25.08
N GLY A 32 -15.41 0.73 25.29
CA GLY A 32 -14.16 1.48 25.09
C GLY A 32 -13.65 1.53 23.64
N ILE A 33 -14.35 0.89 22.70
CA ILE A 33 -14.04 0.95 21.27
C ILE A 33 -15.32 0.94 20.45
N ALA A 34 -15.36 1.77 19.40
CA ALA A 34 -16.47 1.81 18.46
C ALA A 34 -16.44 0.58 17.54
N TYR A 35 -17.59 -0.07 17.37
CA TYR A 35 -17.71 -1.27 16.54
C TYR A 35 -19.07 -1.39 15.86
N GLU A 36 -19.11 -2.25 14.84
CA GLU A 36 -20.30 -2.71 14.15
C GLU A 36 -20.32 -4.23 14.15
N LYS A 37 -21.49 -4.82 14.44
CA LYS A 37 -21.68 -6.26 14.35
C LYS A 37 -22.31 -6.62 13.01
N ARG A 38 -21.68 -7.52 12.25
CA ARG A 38 -22.19 -8.06 10.99
C ARG A 38 -22.31 -9.59 11.10
N GLY A 39 -23.53 -10.07 11.28
CA GLY A 39 -23.79 -11.48 11.61
C GLY A 39 -23.11 -11.88 12.92
N ARG A 40 -22.13 -12.79 12.85
CA ARG A 40 -21.34 -13.26 14.01
C ARG A 40 -20.01 -12.52 14.19
N ALA A 41 -19.63 -11.66 13.24
CA ALA A 41 -18.36 -10.95 13.26
C ALA A 41 -18.52 -9.51 13.79
N PHE A 42 -17.43 -9.00 14.37
CA PHE A 42 -17.30 -7.62 14.83
C PHE A 42 -16.27 -6.89 13.97
N PHE A 43 -16.59 -5.63 13.65
CA PHE A 43 -15.76 -4.75 12.85
C PHE A 43 -15.56 -3.44 13.59
N TYR A 44 -14.34 -2.98 13.73
CA TYR A 44 -13.97 -1.92 14.66
C TYR A 44 -13.45 -0.70 13.93
N SER A 45 -13.78 0.45 14.50
CA SER A 45 -13.15 1.72 14.20
C SER A 45 -12.00 1.92 15.19
N LEU A 46 -10.80 2.19 14.70
CA LEU A 46 -9.66 2.47 15.58
C LEU A 46 -9.95 3.71 16.44
N PRO A 47 -9.61 3.70 17.74
CA PRO A 47 -9.75 4.88 18.59
C PRO A 47 -8.88 6.04 18.08
N VAL A 48 -9.27 7.27 18.42
CA VAL A 48 -8.47 8.47 18.12
C VAL A 48 -7.04 8.28 18.65
N GLY A 49 -6.06 8.72 17.85
CA GLY A 49 -4.63 8.57 18.15
C GLY A 49 -4.04 7.21 17.81
N HIS A 50 -4.85 6.24 17.36
CA HIS A 50 -4.37 4.97 16.83
C HIS A 50 -4.45 4.96 15.31
N SER A 51 -3.47 4.31 14.70
CA SER A 51 -3.32 4.23 13.25
C SER A 51 -3.23 2.78 12.80
N VAL A 52 -3.81 2.46 11.64
CA VAL A 52 -3.60 1.14 11.01
C VAL A 52 -2.15 0.94 10.58
N LEU A 53 -1.32 1.99 10.53
CA LEU A 53 0.11 1.87 10.28
C LEU A 53 0.85 1.11 11.39
N ALA A 54 0.29 1.02 12.59
CA ALA A 54 0.81 0.17 13.67
C ALA A 54 0.62 -1.33 13.39
N HIS A 55 -0.31 -1.71 12.49
CA HIS A 55 -0.49 -3.09 12.05
C HIS A 55 0.81 -3.63 11.41
N PRO A 56 1.13 -4.95 11.52
CA PRO A 56 2.34 -5.53 10.92
C PRO A 56 2.56 -5.23 9.42
N LEU A 57 1.49 -5.12 8.62
CA LEU A 57 1.60 -4.71 7.22
C LEU A 57 1.94 -3.21 7.07
N GLY A 58 1.40 -2.35 7.92
CA GLY A 58 1.78 -0.93 7.98
C GLY A 58 3.23 -0.76 8.39
N GLN A 59 3.67 -1.51 9.41
CA GLN A 59 5.08 -1.53 9.81
C GLN A 59 5.98 -2.07 8.69
N SER A 60 5.56 -3.11 7.96
CA SER A 60 6.31 -3.61 6.80
C SER A 60 6.40 -2.57 5.67
N LEU A 61 5.34 -1.78 5.48
CA LEU A 61 5.29 -0.70 4.48
C LEU A 61 6.27 0.44 4.80
N LEU A 62 6.40 0.81 6.07
CA LEU A 62 7.33 1.86 6.52
C LEU A 62 8.77 1.36 6.64
N ASN A 63 8.96 0.10 7.03
CA ASN A 63 10.28 -0.45 7.38
C ASN A 63 10.90 -1.33 6.27
N TRP A 64 10.32 -1.38 5.07
CA TRP A 64 10.79 -2.22 3.96
C TRP A 64 12.31 -2.08 3.70
N TYR A 65 12.82 -0.86 3.86
CA TYR A 65 14.20 -0.49 3.57
C TYR A 65 15.22 -1.15 4.51
N LYS A 66 14.84 -1.49 5.75
CA LYS A 66 15.76 -1.98 6.79
C LYS A 66 16.46 -3.29 6.40
N SER A 67 15.84 -4.08 5.52
CA SER A 67 16.43 -5.33 5.02
C SER A 67 17.38 -5.15 3.83
N ARG A 68 17.40 -3.97 3.20
CA ARG A 68 18.08 -3.71 1.92
C ARG A 68 19.08 -2.55 1.97
N HIS A 69 18.91 -1.64 2.93
CA HIS A 69 19.61 -0.37 2.97
C HIS A 69 20.12 -0.12 4.37
N ASP A 70 21.41 0.14 4.50
CA ASP A 70 22.04 0.61 5.73
C ASP A 70 21.74 2.11 5.93
N PHE A 71 20.47 2.40 6.20
CA PHE A 71 19.97 3.76 6.36
C PHE A 71 19.63 4.01 7.83
N SER A 72 20.39 4.92 8.46
CA SER A 72 20.32 5.19 9.89
C SER A 72 19.35 6.31 10.28
N GLN A 73 18.78 7.04 9.32
CA GLN A 73 17.80 8.11 9.61
C GLN A 73 16.36 7.56 9.60
N SER A 74 15.41 8.42 9.98
CA SER A 74 13.99 8.08 10.00
C SER A 74 13.37 7.98 8.60
N ASN A 75 12.49 6.99 8.41
CA ASN A 75 11.61 6.85 7.25
C ASN A 75 10.13 6.95 7.67
N GLU A 76 9.84 7.81 8.64
CA GLU A 76 8.46 8.07 9.06
C GLU A 76 7.79 9.11 8.14
N PRO A 77 6.50 8.95 7.80
CA PRO A 77 5.73 9.98 7.12
C PRO A 77 5.54 11.18 8.05
N ILE A 78 5.68 12.39 7.50
CA ILE A 78 5.60 13.64 8.28
C ILE A 78 4.33 14.41 7.92
N ALA A 79 3.91 14.36 6.65
CA ALA A 79 2.68 15.03 6.24
C ALA A 79 1.44 14.22 6.63
N ASP A 80 0.42 14.88 7.19
CA ASP A 80 -0.87 14.24 7.53
C ASP A 80 -1.51 13.56 6.31
N SER A 81 -1.37 14.16 5.12
CA SER A 81 -1.84 13.58 3.87
C SER A 81 -1.05 12.35 3.45
N SER A 82 0.23 12.24 3.80
CA SER A 82 1.01 11.02 3.63
C SER A 82 0.53 9.93 4.56
N ILE A 83 0.31 10.25 5.84
CA ILE A 83 -0.21 9.30 6.83
C ILE A 83 -1.55 8.75 6.35
N LEU A 84 -2.49 9.62 6.01
CA LEU A 84 -3.81 9.22 5.52
C LEU A 84 -3.71 8.33 4.27
N ALA A 85 -2.89 8.69 3.28
CA ALA A 85 -2.73 7.89 2.07
C ALA A 85 -2.11 6.50 2.35
N LEU A 86 -1.19 6.40 3.30
CA LEU A 86 -0.60 5.12 3.69
C LEU A 86 -1.60 4.27 4.48
N GLU A 87 -2.41 4.87 5.35
CA GLU A 87 -3.49 4.19 6.07
C GLU A 87 -4.55 3.63 5.11
N GLU A 88 -4.94 4.41 4.11
CA GLU A 88 -5.84 3.99 3.03
C GLU A 88 -5.21 2.86 2.19
N LEU A 89 -3.91 2.95 1.84
CA LEU A 89 -3.22 1.87 1.11
C LEU A 89 -3.22 0.55 1.91
N VAL A 90 -2.99 0.62 3.23
CA VAL A 90 -3.05 -0.57 4.10
C VAL A 90 -4.47 -1.12 4.14
N SER A 91 -5.48 -0.27 4.34
CA SER A 91 -6.87 -0.68 4.56
C SER A 91 -7.59 -1.17 3.30
N GLU A 92 -7.33 -0.52 2.16
CA GLU A 92 -8.03 -0.76 0.89
C GLU A 92 -7.34 -1.79 0.01
N ILE A 93 -6.03 -1.99 0.18
CA ILE A 93 -5.24 -2.91 -0.67
C ILE A 93 -4.59 -4.02 0.15
N LEU A 94 -3.71 -3.68 1.09
CA LEU A 94 -2.87 -4.69 1.74
C LEU A 94 -3.65 -5.64 2.63
N LEU A 95 -4.60 -5.15 3.43
CA LEU A 95 -5.45 -5.98 4.27
C LEU A 95 -6.40 -6.87 3.45
N PRO A 96 -7.14 -6.38 2.44
CA PRO A 96 -7.95 -7.23 1.58
C PRO A 96 -7.16 -8.32 0.84
N VAL A 97 -5.96 -7.99 0.34
CA VAL A 97 -5.06 -8.99 -0.27
C VAL A 97 -4.63 -10.01 0.78
N ASN A 98 -4.23 -9.58 1.98
CA ASN A 98 -3.84 -10.46 3.07
C ASN A 98 -4.95 -11.45 3.46
N ARG A 99 -6.20 -10.98 3.53
CA ARG A 99 -7.37 -11.81 3.86
C ARG A 99 -7.69 -12.85 2.79
N THR A 100 -7.41 -12.55 1.52
CA THR A 100 -7.93 -13.34 0.38
C THR A 100 -6.87 -14.23 -0.26
N LEU A 101 -5.65 -13.72 -0.43
CA LEU A 101 -4.58 -14.36 -1.20
C LEU A 101 -3.40 -14.76 -0.32
N GLY A 102 -3.27 -14.18 0.88
CA GLY A 102 -2.15 -14.41 1.79
C GLY A 102 -1.27 -13.19 1.97
N LYS A 103 -0.27 -13.32 2.86
CA LYS A 103 0.51 -12.18 3.38
C LYS A 103 1.31 -11.47 2.28
N PRO A 104 1.07 -10.16 2.05
CA PRO A 104 1.93 -9.35 1.20
C PRO A 104 3.38 -9.28 1.73
N ILE A 105 4.34 -9.60 0.89
CA ILE A 105 5.77 -9.40 1.13
C ILE A 105 6.18 -8.11 0.41
N ILE A 106 6.29 -7.03 1.18
CA ILE A 106 6.60 -5.69 0.67
C ILE A 106 8.09 -5.61 0.33
N THR A 107 8.37 -5.23 -0.92
CA THR A 107 9.73 -5.12 -1.45
C THR A 107 10.18 -3.68 -1.65
N TYR A 108 9.22 -2.76 -1.81
CA TYR A 108 9.45 -1.33 -1.87
C TYR A 108 8.20 -0.61 -1.37
N GLY A 109 8.34 0.20 -0.33
CA GLY A 109 7.23 0.80 0.40
C GLY A 109 7.34 2.31 0.49
N PHE A 110 6.83 2.88 1.59
CA PHE A 110 6.96 4.32 1.81
C PHE A 110 8.43 4.74 1.80
N THR A 111 8.73 5.84 1.11
CA THR A 111 10.10 6.34 0.96
C THR A 111 10.13 7.85 1.17
N SER A 112 10.58 8.24 2.36
CA SER A 112 10.78 9.64 2.76
C SER A 112 11.82 10.34 1.88
N PHE A 113 11.86 11.67 1.90
CA PHE A 113 12.86 12.43 1.16
C PHE A 113 14.32 12.06 1.53
N PRO A 114 14.68 11.94 2.82
CA PRO A 114 16.01 11.45 3.22
C PRO A 114 16.34 10.06 2.67
N LEU A 115 15.44 9.08 2.81
CA LEU A 115 15.67 7.72 2.31
C LEU A 115 15.80 7.70 0.79
N LYS A 116 14.97 8.47 0.08
CA LYS A 116 15.04 8.63 -1.37
C LYS A 116 16.41 9.13 -1.81
N LYS A 117 16.92 10.20 -1.18
CA LYS A 117 18.26 10.74 -1.48
C LYS A 117 19.36 9.72 -1.21
N PHE A 118 19.22 8.93 -0.14
CA PHE A 118 20.17 7.87 0.18
C PHE A 118 20.21 6.80 -0.91
N ILE A 119 19.05 6.27 -1.31
CA ILE A 119 18.95 5.24 -2.36
C ILE A 119 19.50 5.75 -3.69
N GLN A 120 19.17 6.99 -4.08
CA GLN A 120 19.62 7.58 -5.35
C GLN A 120 21.13 7.80 -5.43
N LYS A 121 21.80 8.04 -4.29
CA LYS A 121 23.27 8.13 -4.24
C LYS A 121 23.93 6.77 -4.48
N ALA A 122 23.32 5.69 -3.99
CA ALA A 122 23.82 4.33 -4.15
C ALA A 122 23.50 3.74 -5.54
N SER A 123 22.36 4.09 -6.12
CA SER A 123 21.96 3.69 -7.48
C SER A 123 21.23 4.81 -8.19
N SER A 124 21.89 5.43 -9.17
CA SER A 124 21.31 6.52 -9.98
C SER A 124 20.37 6.02 -11.08
N SER A 125 20.42 4.73 -11.42
CA SER A 125 19.57 4.11 -12.44
C SER A 125 18.33 3.44 -11.82
N GLY A 126 17.19 3.58 -12.50
CA GLY A 126 16.00 2.76 -12.25
C GLY A 126 14.87 3.39 -11.42
N THR A 127 15.04 4.58 -10.84
CA THR A 127 13.93 5.30 -10.19
C THR A 127 13.41 6.40 -11.11
N ALA A 128 12.11 6.40 -11.42
CA ALA A 128 11.44 7.50 -12.13
C ALA A 128 10.87 8.48 -11.08
N PRO A 129 11.67 9.41 -10.55
CA PRO A 129 11.49 9.91 -9.19
C PRO A 129 10.29 10.83 -9.03
N THR A 130 9.78 11.39 -10.14
CA THR A 130 8.66 12.35 -10.18
C THR A 130 7.31 11.68 -10.37
N LEU A 131 7.31 10.41 -10.76
CA LEU A 131 6.12 9.65 -11.11
C LEU A 131 5.74 8.63 -10.04
N ASP A 132 6.58 8.44 -9.04
CA ASP A 132 6.45 7.33 -8.13
C ASP A 132 5.79 7.72 -6.81
N GLN A 133 4.63 7.12 -6.53
CA GLN A 133 3.77 7.45 -5.38
C GLN A 133 4.32 6.89 -4.04
N HIS A 134 5.49 6.26 -4.02
CA HIS A 134 6.15 5.79 -2.79
C HIS A 134 6.56 6.90 -1.82
N SER A 135 6.82 8.12 -2.30
CA SER A 135 7.03 9.28 -1.42
C SER A 135 5.73 9.93 -0.95
N SER A 136 4.58 9.39 -1.35
CA SER A 136 3.26 9.92 -1.03
C SER A 136 3.16 11.44 -1.23
N HIS A 137 2.72 12.18 -0.21
CA HIS A 137 2.58 13.63 -0.21
C HIS A 137 3.80 14.37 0.38
N GLU A 138 4.92 13.67 0.61
CA GLU A 138 6.12 14.28 1.17
C GLU A 138 6.71 15.34 0.22
N THR A 139 7.42 16.30 0.83
CA THR A 139 8.08 17.40 0.12
C THR A 139 9.60 17.25 0.14
N ASN A 140 10.25 17.83 -0.87
CA ASN A 140 11.71 17.92 -0.90
C ASN A 140 12.22 19.06 -0.01
N SER A 141 13.55 19.27 0.03
CA SER A 141 14.16 20.37 0.81
C SER A 141 13.74 21.78 0.38
N MET A 142 13.06 21.94 -0.75
CA MET A 142 12.50 23.21 -1.24
C MET A 142 11.00 23.34 -0.93
N GLY A 143 10.42 22.43 -0.14
CA GLY A 143 8.98 22.41 0.15
C GLY A 143 8.10 22.00 -1.03
N LYS A 144 8.67 21.54 -2.15
CA LYS A 144 7.90 21.07 -3.31
C LYS A 144 7.58 19.59 -3.14
N GLN A 145 6.32 19.22 -3.37
CA GLN A 145 5.87 17.83 -3.34
C GLN A 145 6.72 16.96 -4.28
N ILE A 146 7.17 15.82 -3.76
CA ILE A 146 8.10 14.93 -4.45
C ILE A 146 7.41 14.22 -5.62
N CYS A 147 6.19 13.74 -5.40
CA CYS A 147 5.36 13.11 -6.41
C CYS A 147 4.07 13.92 -6.57
N SER A 148 3.85 14.47 -7.76
CA SER A 148 2.66 15.29 -8.05
C SER A 148 1.37 14.47 -8.22
N ARG A 149 1.47 13.14 -8.28
CA ARG A 149 0.32 12.25 -8.52
C ARG A 149 -0.61 12.13 -7.31
N GLY A 150 -0.15 12.44 -6.09
CA GLY A 150 -0.92 12.23 -4.87
C GLY A 150 -1.09 10.74 -4.48
N GLY A 151 -1.64 10.48 -3.31
CA GLY A 151 -1.85 9.13 -2.79
C GLY A 151 -0.58 8.45 -2.28
N ALA A 152 -0.53 7.12 -2.30
CA ALA A 152 0.59 6.31 -1.81
C ALA A 152 0.72 5.01 -2.62
N ALA A 153 1.91 4.41 -2.63
CA ALA A 153 2.17 3.17 -3.34
C ALA A 153 3.03 2.17 -2.56
N CYS A 154 2.94 0.91 -2.97
CA CYS A 154 3.78 -0.19 -2.52
C CYS A 154 4.03 -1.19 -3.66
N ASP A 155 5.20 -1.81 -3.62
CA ASP A 155 5.57 -2.92 -4.49
C ASP A 155 5.66 -4.19 -3.65
N PHE A 156 4.87 -5.20 -3.98
CA PHE A 156 4.86 -6.45 -3.24
C PHE A 156 4.52 -7.66 -4.12
N PHE A 157 4.72 -8.84 -3.53
CA PHE A 157 4.20 -10.11 -4.03
C PHE A 157 3.60 -10.91 -2.86
N VAL A 158 2.92 -12.01 -3.16
CA VAL A 158 2.46 -12.97 -2.15
C VAL A 158 3.09 -14.31 -2.46
N GLU A 159 3.71 -14.94 -1.46
CA GLU A 159 4.38 -16.23 -1.64
C GLU A 159 3.39 -17.32 -2.10
N GLY A 160 3.76 -18.06 -3.14
CA GLY A 160 2.91 -19.12 -3.71
C GLY A 160 1.74 -18.64 -4.58
N VAL A 161 1.59 -17.33 -4.80
CA VAL A 161 0.51 -16.76 -5.63
C VAL A 161 1.11 -16.06 -6.84
N ALA A 162 0.62 -16.39 -8.05
CA ALA A 162 1.06 -15.70 -9.26
C ALA A 162 0.66 -14.22 -9.21
N THR A 163 1.59 -13.32 -9.55
CA THR A 163 1.30 -11.87 -9.51
C THR A 163 0.09 -11.48 -10.35
N SER A 164 -0.20 -12.19 -11.46
CA SER A 164 -1.42 -11.96 -12.27
C SER A 164 -2.70 -12.17 -11.47
N ASP A 165 -2.77 -13.18 -10.59
CA ASP A 165 -3.94 -13.45 -9.76
C ASP A 165 -4.17 -12.35 -8.73
N ILE A 166 -3.08 -11.78 -8.19
CA ILE A 166 -3.16 -10.61 -7.31
C ILE A 166 -3.69 -9.40 -8.08
N VAL A 167 -3.19 -9.15 -9.30
CA VAL A 167 -3.65 -8.05 -10.15
C VAL A 167 -5.11 -8.22 -10.56
N ARG A 168 -5.56 -9.43 -10.94
CA ARG A 168 -6.97 -9.73 -11.21
C ARG A 168 -7.84 -9.43 -10.00
N PHE A 169 -7.45 -9.92 -8.82
CA PHE A 169 -8.20 -9.65 -7.60
C PHE A 169 -8.33 -8.15 -7.32
N ILE A 170 -7.24 -7.39 -7.37
CA ILE A 170 -7.26 -5.94 -7.10
C ILE A 170 -8.11 -5.21 -8.14
N THR A 171 -7.93 -5.51 -9.43
CA THR A 171 -8.65 -4.81 -10.51
C THR A 171 -10.15 -5.07 -10.47
N GLN A 172 -10.56 -6.30 -10.15
CA GLN A 172 -11.97 -6.69 -10.08
C GLN A 172 -12.67 -6.26 -8.78
N ARG A 173 -11.96 -6.17 -7.66
CA ARG A 173 -12.59 -6.10 -6.32
C ARG A 173 -12.26 -4.85 -5.51
N LEU A 174 -11.14 -4.17 -5.79
CA LEU A 174 -10.60 -3.16 -4.88
C LEU A 174 -10.45 -1.77 -5.51
N ASN A 175 -10.34 -0.77 -4.64
CA ASN A 175 -10.12 0.60 -5.07
C ASN A 175 -8.61 0.92 -5.21
N TYR A 176 -8.04 0.79 -6.41
CA TYR A 176 -6.66 1.21 -6.75
C TYR A 176 -6.61 2.42 -7.70
N ASP A 177 -5.48 3.13 -7.74
CA ASP A 177 -5.16 4.19 -8.71
C ASP A 177 -4.37 3.64 -9.91
N ARG A 178 -3.20 3.02 -9.66
CA ARG A 178 -2.35 2.48 -10.72
C ARG A 178 -1.77 1.12 -10.35
N ILE A 179 -1.60 0.28 -11.36
CA ILE A 179 -0.86 -0.98 -11.29
C ILE A 179 0.20 -1.00 -12.38
N TYR A 180 1.44 -1.33 -12.02
CA TYR A 180 2.49 -1.72 -12.97
C TYR A 180 2.84 -3.19 -12.77
N TYR A 181 2.46 -4.02 -13.73
CA TYR A 181 2.67 -5.46 -13.70
C TYR A 181 3.94 -5.84 -14.47
N TYR A 182 4.83 -6.63 -13.85
CA TYR A 182 6.14 -6.99 -14.41
C TYR A 182 6.30 -8.49 -14.73
N GLY A 183 5.23 -9.29 -14.64
CA GLY A 183 5.27 -10.74 -14.80
C GLY A 183 5.00 -11.51 -13.49
N ASN A 184 4.62 -12.78 -13.61
CA ASN A 184 4.12 -13.60 -12.49
C ASN A 184 5.12 -13.86 -11.35
N ASN A 185 6.42 -13.77 -11.64
CA ASN A 185 7.49 -14.07 -10.68
C ASN A 185 8.18 -12.80 -10.15
N ARG A 186 7.53 -11.64 -10.28
CA ARG A 186 8.09 -10.36 -9.85
C ARG A 186 7.06 -9.62 -8.98
N PRO A 187 7.52 -8.82 -7.99
CA PRO A 187 6.66 -7.87 -7.31
C PRO A 187 6.05 -6.91 -8.33
N PHE A 188 4.78 -6.56 -8.14
CA PHE A 188 4.11 -5.53 -8.92
C PHE A 188 3.97 -4.26 -8.10
N HIS A 189 3.83 -3.13 -8.80
CA HIS A 189 3.51 -1.85 -8.17
C HIS A 189 1.99 -1.70 -8.08
N VAL A 190 1.51 -1.21 -6.95
CA VAL A 190 0.15 -0.72 -6.81
C VAL A 190 0.11 0.57 -5.99
N SER A 191 -0.73 1.50 -6.43
CA SER A 191 -0.98 2.75 -5.75
C SER A 191 -2.47 2.97 -5.49
N ILE A 192 -2.75 3.87 -4.56
CA ILE A 192 -4.05 4.50 -4.38
C ILE A 192 -3.94 6.00 -4.65
N HIS A 193 -5.08 6.65 -4.83
CA HIS A 193 -5.22 8.10 -4.85
C HIS A 193 -6.32 8.47 -3.86
N LEU A 194 -6.12 9.53 -3.07
CA LEU A 194 -7.06 9.91 -2.00
C LEU A 194 -8.45 10.31 -2.52
N THR A 195 -8.51 10.93 -3.71
CA THR A 195 -9.76 11.44 -4.28
C THR A 195 -10.12 10.83 -5.64
N GLU A 196 -9.20 10.84 -6.61
CA GLU A 196 -9.48 10.52 -8.02
C GLU A 196 -8.59 9.37 -8.54
N PRO A 197 -8.92 8.10 -8.25
CA PRO A 197 -8.17 6.96 -8.76
C PRO A 197 -8.37 6.80 -10.28
N LEU A 198 -7.27 6.65 -11.03
CA LEU A 198 -7.33 6.48 -12.49
C LEU A 198 -7.66 5.06 -12.97
N LYS A 199 -7.61 4.05 -12.10
CA LYS A 199 -7.81 2.63 -12.45
C LYS A 199 -6.90 2.18 -13.60
N HIS A 200 -5.66 2.64 -13.60
CA HIS A 200 -4.71 2.38 -14.68
C HIS A 200 -3.98 1.06 -14.45
N LEU A 201 -4.11 0.11 -15.39
CA LEU A 201 -3.26 -1.08 -15.45
C LEU A 201 -2.29 -0.93 -16.61
N GLN A 202 -0.99 -1.08 -16.33
CA GLN A 202 0.07 -1.06 -17.33
C GLN A 202 0.91 -2.33 -17.19
N ILE A 203 0.98 -3.09 -18.28
CA ILE A 203 1.88 -4.23 -18.43
C ILE A 203 3.24 -3.70 -18.80
N MET A 204 4.26 -4.05 -18.03
CA MET A 204 5.64 -3.67 -18.26
C MET A 204 6.37 -4.83 -18.92
N CYS A 205 7.07 -4.54 -20.00
CA CYS A 205 7.86 -5.49 -20.75
C CYS A 205 9.36 -5.29 -20.47
N GLU A 206 10.15 -6.31 -20.74
CA GLU A 206 11.61 -6.27 -20.62
C GLU A 206 12.21 -6.57 -22.00
N SER A 207 13.14 -5.72 -22.43
CA SER A 207 13.88 -5.95 -23.68
C SER A 207 14.92 -7.06 -23.49
N VAL A 208 15.47 -7.57 -24.58
CA VAL A 208 16.59 -8.54 -24.55
C VAL A 208 17.80 -8.07 -23.75
N ASN A 209 17.99 -6.76 -23.61
CA ASN A 209 19.09 -6.15 -22.85
C ASN A 209 18.70 -5.80 -21.41
N GLY A 210 17.58 -6.32 -20.89
CA GLY A 210 17.12 -6.10 -19.51
C GLY A 210 16.47 -4.73 -19.25
N ARG A 211 16.37 -3.86 -20.26
CA ARG A 211 15.69 -2.55 -20.11
C ARG A 211 14.17 -2.75 -20.07
N ARG A 212 13.53 -2.20 -19.02
CA ARG A 212 12.08 -2.15 -18.89
C ARG A 212 11.45 -1.06 -19.76
N TYR A 213 10.30 -1.35 -20.36
CA TYR A 213 9.52 -0.41 -21.15
C TYR A 213 8.00 -0.70 -21.00
N PRO A 214 7.13 0.32 -21.15
CA PRO A 214 5.69 0.12 -21.06
C PRO A 214 5.16 -0.62 -22.30
N GLY A 215 4.38 -1.68 -22.08
CA GLY A 215 3.61 -2.41 -23.10
C GLY A 215 2.14 -1.98 -23.14
N ARG A 216 1.23 -2.96 -23.23
CA ARG A 216 -0.24 -2.75 -23.19
C ARG A 216 -0.65 -2.03 -21.90
N LYS A 217 -1.64 -1.15 -22.00
CA LYS A 217 -2.26 -0.47 -20.87
C LYS A 217 -3.75 -0.30 -21.07
N ALA A 218 -4.49 -0.19 -19.97
CA ALA A 218 -5.91 0.09 -19.96
C ALA A 218 -6.32 0.86 -18.70
N PHE A 219 -7.54 1.38 -18.69
CA PHE A 219 -8.10 2.22 -17.64
C PHE A 219 -9.53 1.79 -17.32
N GLY A 220 -9.98 2.01 -16.08
CA GLY A 220 -11.36 1.70 -15.66
C GLY A 220 -11.73 0.24 -15.94
N ASP A 221 -12.92 0.01 -16.49
CA ASP A 221 -13.40 -1.34 -16.80
C ASP A 221 -12.53 -2.08 -17.82
N GLN A 222 -11.85 -1.36 -18.71
CA GLN A 222 -10.91 -1.97 -19.65
C GLN A 222 -9.66 -2.51 -18.95
N ALA A 223 -9.30 -1.98 -17.77
CA ALA A 223 -8.22 -2.53 -16.97
C ALA A 223 -8.59 -3.89 -16.37
N VAL A 224 -9.88 -4.12 -16.06
CA VAL A 224 -10.37 -5.44 -15.63
C VAL A 224 -10.24 -6.45 -16.76
N ILE A 225 -10.66 -6.09 -17.97
CA ILE A 225 -10.53 -6.95 -19.16
C ILE A 225 -9.06 -7.25 -19.45
N LEU A 226 -8.17 -6.24 -19.39
CA LEU A 226 -6.74 -6.44 -19.59
C LEU A 226 -6.11 -7.34 -18.51
N ALA A 227 -6.63 -7.32 -17.27
CA ALA A 227 -6.14 -8.17 -16.20
C ALA A 227 -6.49 -9.66 -16.41
N GLU A 228 -7.62 -9.96 -17.06
CA GLU A 228 -7.99 -11.34 -17.40
C GLU A 228 -6.97 -11.97 -18.36
N ASP A 229 -6.42 -11.19 -19.29
CA ASP A 229 -5.45 -11.63 -20.30
C ASP A 229 -4.03 -11.95 -19.74
N LEU A 230 -3.76 -11.74 -18.45
CA LEU A 230 -2.40 -11.82 -17.85
C LEU A 230 -1.81 -13.22 -17.68
#